data_AF-A0A843UX79-F1
#
_entry.id   AF-A0A843UX79-F1
#
_cell.length_a   1.000
_cell.length_b   1.000
_cell.length_c   1.000
_cell.angle_alpha   90.00
_cell.angle_beta   90.00
_cell.angle_gamma   90.00
#
_symmetry.space_group_name_H-M   'P 1'
#
loop_
_entity.id
_entity.type
_entity.pdbx_description
1 polymer ?
#
loop_
_entity_poly.entity_id
_entity_poly.type
_entity_poly.pdbx_seq_one_letter_code
_entity_poly.pdbx_strand_id
1 'polypeptide(L)'
;MRGYNNAKLTVQIDMEFRRPFGENTDDLVGEIARLVTLCASFDVPYWRDVPEDRKAKIYEKLLAMSERNKVNRSKQVISHITGRRSFKQVSWAERNEGGEPPAHELWRLTHQKKDGSWGSEQSRQVYETVKDKLEELASQPFDSPIASTPEEVFSLVVGQRSGYVRGRGCGPRPPSKSAVTTATIPGLEAQVKDKDERISQMEELISKQREEVAQIQEKLFKQKEEVTSEVTARLQSDMSSQLNELVNKKFMDMMFQFHRDLGT
;
A
#
# COMPACT_ATOMS: atom_id res chain seq x y z
N MET A 1 28.53 24.54 30.05
CA MET A 1 27.34 24.12 29.28
C MET A 1 26.15 24.12 30.22
N ARG A 2 25.14 25.00 30.05
CA ARG A 2 23.91 24.94 30.87
C ARG A 2 23.16 23.65 30.52
N GLY A 3 22.88 22.82 31.52
CA GLY A 3 21.94 21.72 31.37
C GLY A 3 20.56 22.29 31.08
N TYR A 4 20.04 22.06 29.89
CA TYR A 4 18.74 22.58 29.50
C TYR A 4 17.65 21.60 29.93
N ASN A 5 16.98 21.91 31.04
CA ASN A 5 15.74 21.25 31.42
C ASN A 5 14.64 21.64 30.43
N ASN A 6 13.90 20.67 29.89
CA ASN A 6 12.69 20.86 29.06
C ASN A 6 11.49 21.42 29.88
N ALA A 7 11.76 22.16 30.96
CA ALA A 7 10.72 22.79 31.77
C ALA A 7 10.12 23.97 30.99
N LYS A 8 8.82 24.22 31.21
CA LYS A 8 8.17 25.42 30.68
C LYS A 8 8.87 26.65 31.26
N LEU A 9 9.27 27.59 30.40
CA LEU A 9 9.76 28.88 30.84
C LEU A 9 8.65 29.57 31.62
N THR A 10 8.94 29.92 32.86
CA THR A 10 8.00 30.66 33.71
C THR A 10 8.38 32.12 33.62
N VAL A 11 7.42 32.97 33.25
CA VAL A 11 7.61 34.42 33.16
C VAL A 11 6.63 35.07 34.12
N GLN A 12 7.14 35.93 34.99
CA GLN A 12 6.30 36.70 35.90
C GLN A 12 5.81 37.94 35.16
N ILE A 13 4.51 38.22 35.30
CA ILE A 13 3.88 39.40 34.69
C ILE A 13 3.45 40.31 35.83
N ASP A 14 4.00 41.50 35.82
CA ASP A 14 3.55 42.57 36.69
C ASP A 14 2.19 43.05 36.16
N MET A 15 1.13 42.82 36.93
CA MET A 15 -0.22 43.16 36.50
C MET A 15 -0.53 44.66 36.62
N GLU A 16 0.22 45.39 37.44
CA GLU A 16 0.08 46.85 37.60
C GLU A 16 0.65 47.56 36.39
N PHE A 17 1.88 47.21 36.00
CA PHE A 17 2.56 47.83 34.85
C PHE A 17 2.38 47.05 33.54
N ARG A 18 1.65 45.92 33.57
CA ARG A 18 1.41 45.00 32.44
C ARG A 18 2.68 44.62 31.68
N ARG A 19 3.79 44.43 32.40
CA ARG A 19 5.09 44.12 31.81
C ARG A 19 5.66 42.82 32.38
N PRO A 20 6.29 41.98 31.55
CA PRO A 20 7.04 40.84 32.05
C PRO A 20 8.29 41.31 32.79
N PHE A 21 8.68 40.57 33.83
CA PHE A 21 9.91 40.80 34.58
C PHE A 21 10.55 39.47 35.02
N GLY A 22 11.85 39.53 35.32
CA GLY A 22 12.67 38.36 35.69
C GLY A 22 13.52 37.81 34.55
N GLU A 23 14.19 36.67 34.79
CA GLU A 23 15.24 36.12 33.93
C GLU A 23 14.76 35.75 32.51
N ASN A 24 13.52 35.31 32.35
CA ASN A 24 12.95 34.84 31.07
C ASN A 24 12.18 35.94 30.30
N THR A 25 12.32 37.21 30.70
CA THR A 25 11.57 38.34 30.13
C THR A 25 11.90 38.55 28.66
N ASP A 26 13.19 38.57 28.33
CA ASP A 26 13.66 38.87 26.97
C ASP A 26 13.24 37.79 25.97
N ASP A 27 13.19 36.53 26.40
CA ASP A 27 12.69 35.41 25.58
C ASP A 27 11.20 35.60 25.22
N LEU A 28 10.37 36.01 26.19
CA LEU A 28 8.95 36.28 25.94
C LEU A 28 8.78 37.48 25.00
N VAL A 29 9.50 38.57 25.24
CA VAL A 29 9.43 39.78 24.41
C VAL A 29 9.86 39.46 22.99
N GLY A 30 10.95 38.70 22.80
CA GLY A 30 11.44 38.29 21.50
C GLY A 30 10.43 37.45 20.71
N GLU A 31 9.78 36.48 21.35
CA GLU A 31 8.79 35.63 20.68
C GLU A 31 7.52 36.40 20.34
N ILE A 32 7.03 37.28 21.23
CA ILE A 32 5.90 38.17 20.93
C ILE A 32 6.24 39.08 19.75
N ALA A 33 7.43 39.70 19.75
CA ALA A 33 7.87 40.56 18.65
C ALA A 33 7.91 39.78 17.33
N ARG A 34 8.47 38.57 17.31
CA ARG A 34 8.51 37.71 16.12
C ARG A 34 7.11 37.39 15.58
N LEU A 35 6.17 37.08 16.48
CA LEU A 35 4.78 36.78 16.13
C LEU A 35 4.05 38.01 15.57
N VAL A 36 4.23 39.16 16.20
CA VAL A 36 3.65 40.43 15.76
C VAL A 36 4.20 40.82 14.39
N THR A 37 5.51 40.73 14.15
CA THR A 37 6.14 41.05 12.86
C THR A 37 5.64 40.18 11.70
N LEU A 38 5.16 38.96 11.97
CA LEU A 38 4.54 38.11 10.94
C LEU A 38 3.17 38.64 10.47
N CYS A 39 2.56 39.54 11.24
CA CYS A 39 1.21 40.04 11.02
C CYS A 39 1.13 41.57 10.92
N ALA A 40 2.17 42.29 11.34
CA ALA A 40 2.21 43.75 11.34
C ALA A 40 2.52 44.30 9.93
N SER A 41 1.90 45.43 9.62
CA SER A 41 2.23 46.23 8.44
C SER A 41 3.41 47.16 8.76
N PHE A 42 4.37 47.29 7.83
CA PHE A 42 5.63 48.02 8.02
C PHE A 42 5.53 49.53 7.66
N ASP A 43 4.32 50.05 7.55
CA ASP A 43 4.04 51.42 7.10
C ASP A 43 4.22 52.47 8.21
N VAL A 44 4.39 52.06 9.46
CA VAL A 44 4.67 52.93 10.60
C VAL A 44 5.95 52.51 11.34
N PRO A 45 6.83 53.45 11.70
CA PRO A 45 8.14 53.15 12.28
C PRO A 45 8.09 52.66 13.73
N TYR A 46 7.04 52.98 14.48
CA TYR A 46 6.89 52.57 15.88
C TYR A 46 5.54 51.92 16.15
N TRP A 47 5.53 50.88 17.00
CA TRP A 47 4.31 50.16 17.40
C TRP A 47 3.24 51.06 18.03
N ARG A 48 3.67 52.09 18.79
CA ARG A 48 2.76 53.05 19.43
C ARG A 48 1.94 53.85 18.41
N ASP A 49 2.46 54.01 17.18
CA ASP A 49 1.83 54.76 16.10
C ASP A 49 0.90 53.88 15.24
N VAL A 50 0.85 52.57 15.51
CA VAL A 50 -0.07 51.65 14.83
C VAL A 50 -1.51 51.95 15.30
N PRO A 51 -2.44 52.24 14.38
CA PRO A 51 -3.87 52.38 14.67
C PRO A 51 -4.43 51.18 15.45
N GLU A 52 -5.35 51.48 16.37
CA GLU A 52 -5.85 50.48 17.32
C GLU A 52 -6.68 49.37 16.65
N ASP A 53 -7.37 49.69 15.56
CA ASP A 53 -8.08 48.71 14.73
C ASP A 53 -7.12 47.69 14.09
N ARG A 54 -5.90 48.13 13.72
CA ARG A 54 -4.86 47.25 13.18
C ARG A 54 -4.24 46.40 14.27
N LYS A 55 -3.99 46.95 15.47
CA LYS A 55 -3.55 46.16 16.63
C LYS A 55 -4.56 45.07 16.98
N ALA A 56 -5.85 45.41 16.98
CA ALA A 56 -6.93 44.46 17.24
C ALA A 56 -6.94 43.30 16.21
N LYS A 57 -6.82 43.60 14.91
CA LYS A 57 -6.73 42.57 13.85
C LYS A 57 -5.52 41.65 14.02
N ILE A 58 -4.36 42.21 14.39
CA ILE A 58 -3.16 41.41 14.66
C ILE A 58 -3.41 40.48 15.85
N TYR A 59 -4.00 40.99 16.93
CA TYR A 59 -4.33 40.23 18.12
C TYR A 59 -5.28 39.08 17.82
N GLU A 60 -6.38 39.33 17.10
CA GLU A 60 -7.34 38.30 16.68
C GLU A 60 -6.67 37.18 15.88
N LYS A 61 -5.79 37.53 14.93
CA LYS A 61 -5.07 36.56 14.11
C LYS A 61 -4.12 35.70 14.95
N LEU A 62 -3.39 36.31 15.89
CA LEU A 62 -2.49 35.60 16.80
C LEU A 62 -3.27 34.67 17.75
N LEU A 63 -4.39 35.14 18.29
CA LEU A 63 -5.25 34.34 19.15
C LEU A 63 -5.81 33.13 18.39
N ALA A 64 -6.31 33.34 17.17
CA ALA A 64 -6.79 32.26 16.31
C ALA A 64 -5.70 31.26 15.92
N MET A 65 -4.44 31.71 15.77
CA MET A 65 -3.30 30.81 15.59
C MET A 65 -2.99 30.01 16.85
N SER A 66 -3.01 30.66 18.02
CA SER A 66 -2.74 30.04 19.31
C SER A 66 -3.75 28.94 19.64
N GLU A 67 -5.05 29.21 19.49
CA GLU A 67 -6.10 28.22 19.75
C GLU A 67 -6.00 27.01 18.81
N ARG A 68 -5.73 27.25 17.51
CA ARG A 68 -5.46 26.15 16.56
C ARG A 68 -4.24 25.32 16.98
N ASN A 69 -3.15 25.97 17.39
CA ASN A 69 -1.94 25.28 17.84
C ASN A 69 -2.18 24.47 19.12
N LYS A 70 -2.98 24.98 20.06
CA LYS A 70 -3.39 24.28 21.28
C LYS A 70 -4.17 23.00 20.97
N VAL A 71 -5.15 23.08 20.06
CA VAL A 71 -5.92 21.92 19.58
C VAL A 71 -5.02 20.94 18.80
N ASN A 72 -4.10 21.43 17.97
CA ASN A 72 -3.16 20.56 17.26
C ASN A 72 -2.21 19.84 18.22
N ARG A 73 -1.75 20.54 19.27
CA ARG A 73 -0.90 19.96 20.30
C ARG A 73 -1.64 18.90 21.12
N SER A 74 -2.93 19.08 21.41
CA SER A 74 -3.72 18.05 22.09
C SER A 74 -3.96 16.80 21.24
N LYS A 75 -3.90 16.93 19.91
CA LYS A 75 -3.97 15.80 18.95
C LYS A 75 -2.61 15.15 18.68
N GLN A 76 -1.52 15.67 19.25
CA GLN A 76 -0.19 15.11 19.01
C GLN A 76 0.00 13.83 19.81
N VAL A 77 -0.14 12.70 19.12
CA VAL A 77 0.02 11.36 19.71
C VAL A 77 1.47 10.89 19.74
N ILE A 78 2.25 11.27 18.72
CA ILE A 78 3.65 10.85 18.58
C ILE A 78 4.57 12.00 19.01
N SER A 79 5.42 11.76 20.01
CA SER A 79 6.48 12.67 20.45
C SER A 79 7.86 12.09 20.20
N HIS A 80 8.75 12.93 19.67
CA HIS A 80 10.18 12.65 19.55
C HIS A 80 10.94 13.14 20.80
N ILE A 81 12.15 12.63 21.00
CA ILE A 81 12.95 12.89 22.21
C ILE A 81 14.22 13.72 21.96
N THR A 82 14.44 14.17 20.72
CA THR A 82 15.66 14.90 20.30
C THR A 82 15.72 16.36 20.77
N GLY A 83 14.67 16.85 21.44
CA GLY A 83 14.59 18.23 21.91
C GLY A 83 14.69 19.23 20.75
N ARG A 84 15.67 20.15 20.84
CA ARG A 84 15.94 21.17 19.82
C ARG A 84 16.72 20.64 18.61
N ARG A 85 17.31 19.43 18.69
CA ARG A 85 18.01 18.85 17.55
C ARG A 85 16.99 18.41 16.51
N SER A 86 17.13 18.93 15.30
CA SER A 86 16.33 18.46 14.16
C SER A 86 16.69 17.02 13.79
N PHE A 87 15.77 16.29 13.15
CA PHE A 87 16.04 14.94 12.67
C PHE A 87 17.22 14.89 11.69
N LYS A 88 17.43 15.95 10.90
CA LYS A 88 18.60 16.05 10.01
C LYS A 88 19.92 16.17 10.78
N GLN A 89 19.93 16.91 11.89
CA GLN A 89 21.12 16.99 12.77
C GLN A 89 21.38 15.68 13.51
N VAL A 90 20.36 14.86 13.76
CA VAL A 90 20.52 13.51 14.31
C VAL A 90 21.06 12.58 13.22
N SER A 91 20.41 12.55 12.04
CA SER A 91 20.85 11.78 10.88
C SER A 91 22.31 12.04 10.52
N TRP A 92 22.71 13.31 10.49
CA TRP A 92 24.09 13.67 10.19
C TRP A 92 25.06 13.23 11.30
N ALA A 93 24.70 13.40 12.57
CA ALA A 93 25.60 12.97 13.65
C ALA A 93 25.80 11.45 13.70
N GLU A 94 24.84 10.67 13.22
CA GLU A 94 24.84 9.20 13.24
C GLU A 94 25.23 8.60 11.87
N ARG A 95 25.83 9.40 10.98
CA ARG A 95 26.32 8.94 9.68
C ARG A 95 27.56 8.05 9.86
N ASN A 96 27.58 6.92 9.16
CA ASN A 96 28.74 6.01 9.09
C ASN A 96 29.29 5.93 7.65
N GLU A 97 30.28 5.06 7.40
CA GLU A 97 30.87 4.84 6.07
C GLU A 97 29.82 4.53 4.99
N GLY A 98 28.72 3.86 5.36
CA GLY A 98 27.58 3.58 4.49
C GLY A 98 26.61 4.73 4.24
N GLY A 99 26.86 5.93 4.77
CA GLY A 99 26.00 7.10 4.62
C GLY A 99 25.04 7.34 5.80
N GLU A 100 24.00 8.14 5.54
CA GLU A 100 23.00 8.48 6.57
C GLU A 100 22.21 7.25 7.02
N PRO A 101 21.78 7.20 8.30
CA PRO A 101 20.99 6.08 8.80
C PRO A 101 19.70 5.89 7.99
N PRO A 102 19.27 4.64 7.75
CA PRO A 102 18.00 4.36 7.08
C PRO A 102 16.82 4.90 7.89
N ALA A 103 15.68 5.12 7.24
CA ALA A 103 14.54 5.85 7.83
C ALA A 103 14.04 5.24 9.16
N HIS A 104 13.94 3.92 9.24
CA HIS A 104 13.47 3.21 10.43
C HIS A 104 14.46 3.31 11.59
N GLU A 105 15.76 3.35 11.31
CA GLU A 105 16.80 3.50 12.32
C GLU A 105 16.87 4.94 12.83
N LEU A 106 16.72 5.93 11.94
CA LEU A 106 16.55 7.32 12.35
C LEU A 106 15.31 7.49 13.23
N TRP A 107 14.21 6.78 12.95
CA TRP A 107 13.02 6.78 13.81
C TRP A 107 13.34 6.26 15.22
N ARG A 108 14.06 5.14 15.34
CA ARG A 108 14.53 4.60 16.61
C ARG A 108 15.37 5.62 17.36
N LEU A 109 16.39 6.20 16.73
CA LEU A 109 17.28 7.22 17.31
C LEU A 109 16.54 8.47 17.81
N THR A 110 15.42 8.81 17.17
CA THR A 110 14.67 10.05 17.46
C THR A 110 13.49 9.83 18.41
N HIS A 111 13.06 8.59 18.64
CA HIS A 111 11.87 8.26 19.44
C HIS A 111 12.12 7.22 20.56
N GLN A 112 13.29 6.59 20.62
CA GLN A 112 13.70 5.66 21.68
C GLN A 112 14.81 6.29 22.53
N LYS A 113 14.63 6.28 23.86
CA LYS A 113 15.62 6.77 24.81
C LYS A 113 16.78 5.77 24.95
N LYS A 114 17.88 6.25 25.56
CA LYS A 114 19.08 5.43 25.82
C LYS A 114 18.83 4.23 26.75
N ASP A 115 17.80 4.31 27.59
CA ASP A 115 17.35 3.22 28.47
C ASP A 115 16.49 2.17 27.75
N GLY A 116 16.25 2.34 26.44
CA GLY A 116 15.40 1.48 25.62
C GLY A 116 13.91 1.83 25.67
N SER A 117 13.49 2.76 26.55
CA SER A 117 12.10 3.19 26.64
C SER A 117 11.68 4.05 25.45
N TRP A 118 10.46 3.86 24.96
CA TRP A 118 9.92 4.63 23.85
C TRP A 118 9.29 5.94 24.33
N GLY A 119 9.43 6.99 23.53
CA GLY A 119 8.84 8.31 23.82
C GLY A 119 7.31 8.33 23.78
N SER A 120 6.69 7.40 23.03
CA SER A 120 5.26 7.12 23.04
C SER A 120 5.01 5.68 22.61
N GLU A 121 3.88 5.09 23.02
CA GLU A 121 3.50 3.73 22.61
C GLU A 121 3.30 3.63 21.09
N GLN A 122 2.75 4.67 20.47
CA GLN A 122 2.58 4.72 19.02
C GLN A 122 3.91 4.81 18.28
N SER A 123 4.95 5.43 18.87
CA SER A 123 6.30 5.40 18.30
C SER A 123 6.85 3.98 18.22
N ARG A 124 6.59 3.18 19.26
CA ARG A 124 6.99 1.78 19.35
C ARG A 124 6.27 0.94 18.30
N GLN A 125 4.94 1.03 18.24
CA GLN A 125 4.11 0.30 17.28
C GLN A 125 4.53 0.57 15.83
N VAL A 126 4.82 1.83 15.50
CA VAL A 126 5.32 2.21 14.17
C VAL A 126 6.64 1.49 13.87
N TYR A 127 7.59 1.49 14.81
CA TYR A 127 8.88 0.85 14.60
C TYR A 127 8.76 -0.68 14.46
N GLU A 128 7.98 -1.32 15.34
CA GLU A 128 7.72 -2.76 15.29
C GLU A 128 7.05 -3.15 13.97
N THR A 129 6.00 -2.43 13.54
CA THR A 129 5.32 -2.70 12.25
C THR A 129 6.27 -2.55 11.05
N VAL A 130 7.18 -1.57 11.08
CA VAL A 130 8.19 -1.44 10.02
C VAL A 130 9.16 -2.61 10.04
N LYS A 131 9.62 -3.02 11.22
CA LYS A 131 10.54 -4.16 11.37
C LYS A 131 9.90 -5.46 10.88
N ASP A 132 8.66 -5.73 11.26
CA ASP A 132 7.93 -6.93 10.87
C ASP A 132 7.76 -7.01 9.34
N LYS A 133 7.43 -5.89 8.69
CA LYS A 133 7.33 -5.84 7.22
C LYS A 133 8.69 -6.02 6.51
N LEU A 134 9.77 -5.53 7.11
CA LEU A 134 11.11 -5.75 6.56
C LEU A 134 11.54 -7.22 6.67
N GLU A 135 11.22 -7.87 7.77
CA GLU A 135 11.47 -9.31 7.97
C GLU A 135 10.61 -10.17 7.04
N GLU A 136 9.35 -9.80 6.83
CA GLU A 136 8.46 -10.44 5.85
C GLU A 136 9.06 -10.37 4.43
N LEU A 137 9.51 -9.18 4.01
CA LEU A 137 10.16 -9.00 2.70
C LEU A 137 11.46 -9.80 2.57
N ALA A 138 12.26 -9.87 3.63
CA ALA A 138 13.49 -10.67 3.64
C ALA A 138 13.22 -12.19 3.55
N SER A 139 12.02 -12.63 3.94
CA SER A 139 11.60 -14.03 3.92
C SER A 139 10.91 -14.44 2.61
N GLN A 140 10.60 -13.50 1.72
CA GLN A 140 9.96 -13.82 0.44
C GLN A 140 10.96 -14.37 -0.59
N PRO A 141 10.54 -15.31 -1.46
CA PRO A 141 11.37 -15.78 -2.57
C PRO A 141 11.70 -14.62 -3.53
N PHE A 142 12.92 -14.66 -4.08
CA PHE A 142 13.56 -13.61 -4.90
C PHE A 142 12.74 -13.10 -6.10
N ASP A 143 11.72 -13.84 -6.55
CA ASP A 143 10.85 -13.52 -7.69
C ASP A 143 9.59 -12.70 -7.35
N SER A 144 9.45 -12.20 -6.11
CA SER A 144 8.33 -11.32 -5.76
C SER A 144 8.46 -9.96 -6.47
N PRO A 145 7.46 -9.47 -7.22
CA PRO A 145 7.56 -8.24 -8.02
C PRO A 145 7.73 -6.94 -7.22
N ILE A 146 7.77 -7.02 -5.89
CA ILE A 146 7.72 -5.87 -4.99
C ILE A 146 9.04 -5.81 -4.21
N ALA A 147 10.12 -5.38 -4.86
CA ALA A 147 11.34 -4.96 -4.17
C ALA A 147 11.06 -3.62 -3.45
N SER A 148 10.33 -3.68 -2.32
CA SER A 148 10.12 -2.50 -1.47
C SER A 148 11.42 -2.19 -0.73
N THR A 149 12.01 -1.04 -1.02
CA THR A 149 13.15 -0.52 -0.25
C THR A 149 12.74 -0.27 1.20
N PRO A 150 13.67 -0.30 2.18
CA PRO A 150 13.34 0.01 3.57
C PRO A 150 12.68 1.39 3.76
N GLU A 151 13.02 2.34 2.90
CA GLU A 151 12.42 3.67 2.80
C GLU A 151 10.96 3.65 2.35
N GLU A 152 10.60 2.79 1.40
CA GLU A 152 9.22 2.63 0.93
C GLU A 152 8.35 1.97 1.99
N VAL A 153 8.87 0.93 2.65
CA VAL A 153 8.19 0.26 3.77
C VAL A 153 7.93 1.25 4.90
N PHE A 154 8.94 2.03 5.28
CA PHE A 154 8.80 3.05 6.30
C PHE A 154 7.76 4.12 5.90
N SER A 155 7.82 4.60 4.65
CA SER A 155 6.87 5.58 4.14
C SER A 155 5.43 5.05 4.13
N LEU A 156 5.23 3.77 3.85
CA LEU A 156 3.94 3.10 3.87
C LEU A 156 3.36 3.02 5.29
N VAL A 157 4.18 2.66 6.29
CA VAL A 157 3.73 2.52 7.68
C VAL A 157 3.46 3.87 8.35
N VAL A 158 4.38 4.82 8.19
CA VAL A 158 4.25 6.13 8.85
C VAL A 158 3.27 7.05 8.11
N GLY A 159 3.04 6.77 6.82
CA GLY A 159 2.19 7.54 5.92
C GLY A 159 2.91 8.75 5.33
N GLN A 160 2.51 9.11 4.12
CA GLN A 160 3.01 10.28 3.40
C GLN A 160 1.96 11.40 3.38
N ARG A 161 2.39 12.65 3.57
CA ARG A 161 1.59 13.85 3.31
C ARG A 161 2.24 14.62 2.16
N SER A 162 1.45 15.33 1.36
CA SER A 162 1.98 16.14 0.25
C SER A 162 3.13 17.05 0.74
N GLY A 163 4.35 16.82 0.21
CA GLY A 163 5.55 17.58 0.57
C GLY A 163 6.20 17.24 1.93
N TYR A 164 5.73 16.24 2.67
CA TYR A 164 6.25 15.89 3.99
C TYR A 164 6.18 14.39 4.27
N VAL A 165 7.36 13.76 4.46
CA VAL A 165 7.48 12.41 5.01
C VAL A 165 7.65 12.52 6.51
N ARG A 166 6.69 11.95 7.25
CA ARG A 166 6.67 11.98 8.71
C ARG A 166 7.89 11.21 9.25
N GLY A 167 8.58 11.76 10.24
CA GLY A 167 9.77 11.15 10.84
C GLY A 167 11.13 11.47 10.17
N ARG A 168 11.16 12.08 8.97
CA ARG A 168 12.43 12.47 8.30
C ARG A 168 12.82 13.95 8.44
N GLY A 169 11.93 14.81 8.91
CA GLY A 169 12.18 16.26 8.96
C GLY A 169 12.09 16.90 7.57
N CYS A 170 12.91 17.93 7.28
CA CYS A 170 13.02 18.51 5.94
C CYS A 170 13.84 17.58 5.01
N GLY A 171 13.22 16.48 4.58
CA GLY A 171 13.77 15.51 3.62
C GLY A 171 13.31 15.75 2.17
N PRO A 172 13.76 14.93 1.20
CA PRO A 172 13.35 15.05 -0.19
C PRO A 172 11.82 15.05 -0.27
N ARG A 173 11.28 16.05 -0.99
CA ARG A 173 9.85 16.21 -1.16
C ARG A 173 9.32 14.95 -1.86
N PRO A 174 8.32 14.24 -1.31
CA PRO A 174 7.61 13.26 -2.14
C PRO A 174 7.12 14.00 -3.39
N PRO A 175 7.23 13.40 -4.58
CA PRO A 175 6.78 14.05 -5.80
C PRO A 175 5.34 14.52 -5.58
N SER A 176 5.05 15.79 -5.89
CA SER A 176 3.67 16.25 -5.80
C SER A 176 2.81 15.37 -6.71
N LYS A 177 1.52 15.22 -6.40
CA LYS A 177 0.59 14.50 -7.28
C LYS A 177 0.64 15.03 -8.74
N SER A 178 1.02 16.30 -8.91
CA SER A 178 1.28 16.97 -10.19
C SER A 178 2.63 16.61 -10.85
N ALA A 179 3.66 16.25 -10.09
CA ALA A 179 4.95 15.80 -10.63
C ALA A 179 4.91 14.33 -11.08
N VAL A 180 4.16 13.47 -10.37
CA VAL A 180 3.93 12.06 -10.76
C VAL A 180 3.19 11.98 -12.11
N THR A 181 2.27 12.91 -12.36
CA THR A 181 1.53 12.95 -13.63
C THR A 181 2.39 13.40 -14.81
N THR A 182 3.49 14.12 -14.63
CA THR A 182 4.27 14.61 -15.79
C THR A 182 5.41 13.65 -16.18
N ALA A 183 6.02 12.97 -15.20
CA ALA A 183 7.18 12.10 -15.45
C ALA A 183 6.83 10.62 -15.65
N THR A 184 5.70 10.14 -15.13
CA THR A 184 5.37 8.70 -15.08
C THR A 184 4.31 8.28 -16.10
N ILE A 185 3.57 9.22 -16.71
CA ILE A 185 2.56 8.92 -17.74
C ILE A 185 3.16 8.18 -18.95
N PRO A 186 4.27 8.61 -19.57
CA PRO A 186 4.79 7.93 -20.76
C PRO A 186 5.24 6.48 -20.48
N GLY A 187 5.81 6.24 -19.29
CA GLY A 187 6.26 4.91 -18.88
C GLY A 187 5.11 3.97 -18.50
N LEU A 188 4.03 4.50 -17.94
CA LEU A 188 2.81 3.74 -17.65
C LEU A 188 2.02 3.46 -18.93
N GLU A 189 1.93 4.41 -19.86
CA GLU A 189 1.30 4.22 -21.16
C GLU A 189 2.02 3.13 -21.97
N ALA A 190 3.35 3.12 -21.97
CA ALA A 190 4.13 2.07 -22.62
C ALA A 190 3.88 0.68 -21.99
N GLN A 191 3.78 0.60 -20.66
CA GLN A 191 3.47 -0.66 -19.97
C GLN A 191 2.04 -1.13 -20.19
N VAL A 192 1.07 -0.21 -20.25
CA VAL A 192 -0.32 -0.54 -20.58
C VAL A 192 -0.39 -1.07 -22.00
N LYS A 193 0.28 -0.42 -22.95
CA LYS A 193 0.34 -0.87 -24.34
C LYS A 193 0.98 -2.26 -24.50
N ASP A 194 2.11 -2.51 -23.82
CA ASP A 194 2.76 -3.83 -23.81
C ASP A 194 1.85 -4.93 -23.24
N LYS A 195 1.14 -4.62 -22.15
CA LYS A 195 0.15 -5.55 -21.57
C LYS A 195 -1.04 -5.79 -22.49
N ASP A 196 -1.57 -4.76 -23.16
CA ASP A 196 -2.68 -4.88 -24.11
C ASP A 196 -2.28 -5.70 -25.34
N GLU A 197 -1.07 -5.52 -25.84
CA GLU A 197 -0.50 -6.34 -26.93
C GLU A 197 -0.37 -7.81 -26.50
N ARG A 198 0.08 -8.06 -25.26
CA ARG A 198 0.22 -9.42 -24.72
C ARG A 198 -1.13 -10.08 -24.44
N ILE A 199 -2.13 -9.32 -23.98
CA ILE A 199 -3.51 -9.79 -23.82
C ILE A 199 -4.08 -10.17 -25.18
N SER A 200 -3.91 -9.34 -26.22
CA SER A 200 -4.38 -9.64 -27.57
C SER A 200 -3.77 -10.93 -28.13
N GLN A 201 -2.46 -11.14 -27.96
CA GLN A 201 -1.80 -12.39 -28.38
C GLN A 201 -2.35 -13.61 -27.62
N MET A 202 -2.63 -13.46 -26.33
CA MET A 202 -3.17 -14.54 -25.50
C MET A 202 -4.62 -14.87 -25.87
N GLU A 203 -5.43 -13.86 -26.22
CA GLU A 203 -6.80 -14.05 -26.74
C GLU A 203 -6.79 -14.80 -28.09
N GLU A 204 -5.86 -14.47 -28.99
CA GLU A 204 -5.70 -15.18 -30.26
C GLU A 204 -5.33 -16.66 -30.04
N LEU A 205 -4.39 -16.94 -29.12
CA LEU A 205 -4.02 -18.30 -28.75
C LEU A 205 -5.20 -19.07 -28.13
N ILE A 206 -5.99 -18.43 -27.26
CA ILE A 206 -7.20 -19.04 -26.67
C ILE A 206 -8.24 -19.34 -27.77
N SER A 207 -8.43 -18.44 -28.73
CA SER A 207 -9.34 -18.66 -29.86
C SER A 207 -8.92 -19.87 -30.69
N LYS A 208 -7.63 -19.96 -31.03
CA LYS A 208 -7.09 -21.08 -31.79
C LYS A 208 -7.20 -22.41 -31.04
N GLN A 209 -6.91 -22.43 -29.74
CA GLN A 209 -7.09 -23.63 -28.92
C GLN A 209 -8.56 -24.06 -28.82
N ARG A 210 -9.51 -23.12 -28.77
CA ARG A 210 -10.94 -23.44 -28.79
C ARG A 210 -11.37 -24.08 -30.10
N GLU A 211 -10.86 -23.60 -31.23
CA GLU A 211 -11.10 -24.22 -32.54
C GLU A 211 -10.52 -25.64 -32.62
N GLU A 212 -9.29 -25.85 -32.14
CA GLU A 212 -8.66 -27.18 -32.09
C GLU A 212 -9.48 -28.15 -31.22
N VAL A 213 -9.93 -27.71 -30.04
CA VAL A 213 -10.79 -28.51 -29.16
C VAL A 213 -12.12 -28.84 -29.85
N ALA A 214 -12.73 -27.89 -30.57
CA ALA A 214 -13.97 -28.14 -31.30
C ALA A 214 -13.78 -29.19 -32.42
N GLN A 215 -12.69 -29.10 -33.18
CA GLN A 215 -12.35 -30.10 -34.21
C GLN A 215 -12.10 -31.49 -33.62
N ILE A 216 -11.41 -31.56 -32.47
CA ILE A 216 -11.19 -32.83 -31.76
C ILE A 216 -12.52 -33.42 -31.27
N GLN A 217 -13.41 -32.59 -30.73
CA GLN A 217 -14.75 -33.02 -30.31
C GLN A 217 -15.59 -33.55 -31.48
N GLU A 218 -15.55 -32.90 -32.64
CA GLU A 218 -16.27 -33.35 -33.83
C GLU A 218 -15.74 -34.69 -34.35
N LYS A 219 -14.40 -34.85 -34.40
CA LYS A 219 -13.78 -36.14 -34.78
C LYS A 219 -14.13 -37.25 -33.81
N LEU A 220 -14.11 -36.98 -32.50
CA LEU A 220 -14.52 -37.93 -31.47
C LEU A 220 -16.01 -38.31 -31.60
N PHE A 221 -16.87 -37.35 -31.96
CA PHE A 221 -18.29 -37.62 -32.18
C PHE A 221 -18.51 -38.55 -33.38
N LYS A 222 -17.87 -38.26 -34.53
CA LYS A 222 -17.93 -39.12 -35.72
C LYS A 222 -17.43 -40.54 -35.46
N GLN A 223 -16.30 -40.68 -34.76
CA GLN A 223 -15.78 -42.00 -34.37
C GLN A 223 -16.74 -42.75 -33.44
N LYS A 224 -17.39 -42.05 -32.49
CA LYS A 224 -18.40 -42.68 -31.63
C LYS A 224 -19.60 -43.17 -32.44
N GLU A 225 -20.12 -42.37 -33.38
CA GLU A 225 -21.21 -42.81 -34.26
C GLU A 225 -20.82 -44.03 -35.09
N GLU A 226 -19.63 -44.02 -35.70
CA GLU A 226 -19.12 -45.12 -36.50
C GLU A 226 -19.02 -46.42 -35.67
N VAL A 227 -18.37 -46.36 -34.51
CA VAL A 227 -18.28 -47.52 -33.59
C VAL A 227 -19.66 -48.01 -33.15
N THR A 228 -20.60 -47.10 -32.83
CA THR A 228 -21.96 -47.52 -32.45
C THR A 228 -22.72 -48.16 -33.61
N SER A 229 -22.56 -47.66 -34.82
CA SER A 229 -23.18 -48.25 -36.02
C SER A 229 -22.60 -49.64 -36.33
N GLU A 230 -21.30 -49.83 -36.12
CA GLU A 230 -20.63 -51.10 -36.36
C GLU A 230 -21.02 -52.15 -35.31
N VAL A 231 -21.09 -51.75 -34.03
CA VAL A 231 -21.54 -52.63 -32.93
C VAL A 231 -23.01 -53.04 -33.12
N THR A 232 -23.88 -52.11 -33.50
CA THR A 232 -25.31 -52.41 -33.73
C THR A 232 -25.52 -53.31 -34.94
N ALA A 233 -24.78 -53.10 -36.04
CA ALA A 233 -24.82 -53.98 -37.22
C ALA A 233 -24.32 -55.40 -36.90
N ARG A 234 -23.23 -55.54 -36.14
CA ARG A 234 -22.74 -56.85 -35.68
C ARG A 234 -23.76 -57.56 -34.79
N LEU A 235 -24.36 -56.85 -33.84
CA LEU A 235 -25.43 -57.41 -32.98
C LEU A 235 -26.64 -57.88 -33.79
N GLN A 236 -27.07 -57.11 -34.79
CA GLN A 236 -28.17 -57.52 -35.68
C GLN A 236 -27.82 -58.76 -36.51
N SER A 237 -26.60 -58.82 -37.06
CA SER A 237 -26.11 -59.98 -37.81
C SER A 237 -26.05 -61.23 -36.93
N ASP A 238 -25.49 -61.13 -35.73
CA ASP A 238 -25.40 -62.24 -34.77
C ASP A 238 -26.78 -62.74 -34.36
N MET A 239 -27.72 -61.84 -34.02
CA MET A 239 -29.10 -62.21 -33.71
C MET A 239 -29.80 -62.89 -34.90
N SER A 240 -29.60 -62.39 -36.12
CA SER A 240 -30.21 -62.99 -37.32
C SER A 240 -29.64 -64.38 -37.62
N SER A 241 -28.34 -64.59 -37.38
CA SER A 241 -27.68 -65.89 -37.54
C SER A 241 -28.20 -66.89 -36.52
N GLN A 242 -28.29 -66.49 -35.24
CA GLN A 242 -28.86 -67.31 -34.17
C GLN A 242 -30.33 -67.67 -34.44
N LEU A 243 -31.15 -66.72 -34.92
CA LEU A 243 -32.54 -66.98 -35.30
C LEU A 243 -32.63 -68.01 -36.43
N ASN A 244 -31.85 -67.85 -37.49
CA ASN A 244 -31.82 -68.80 -38.61
C ASN A 244 -31.38 -70.20 -38.16
N GLU A 245 -30.37 -70.29 -37.31
CA GLU A 245 -29.91 -71.56 -36.75
C GLU A 245 -31.00 -72.24 -35.91
N LEU A 246 -31.72 -71.47 -35.09
CA LEU A 246 -32.82 -71.97 -34.27
C LEU A 246 -34.05 -72.40 -35.09
N VAL A 247 -34.38 -71.65 -36.14
CA VAL A 247 -35.43 -72.00 -37.11
C VAL A 247 -35.06 -73.27 -37.86
N ASN A 248 -33.83 -73.38 -38.37
CA ASN A 248 -33.35 -74.56 -39.06
C ASN A 248 -33.34 -75.79 -38.14
N LYS A 249 -32.88 -75.64 -36.89
CA LYS A 249 -32.90 -76.71 -35.89
C LYS A 249 -34.33 -77.17 -35.60
N LYS A 250 -35.27 -76.25 -35.37
CA LYS A 250 -36.67 -76.57 -35.10
C LYS A 250 -37.38 -77.19 -36.31
N PHE A 251 -37.01 -76.77 -37.53
CA PHE A 251 -37.49 -77.38 -38.77
C PHE A 251 -36.97 -78.81 -38.90
N MET A 252 -35.67 -79.05 -38.64
CA MET A 252 -35.11 -80.40 -38.66
C MET A 252 -35.75 -81.30 -37.61
N ASP A 253 -35.96 -80.80 -36.37
CA ASP A 253 -36.67 -81.54 -35.31
C ASP A 253 -38.12 -81.89 -35.73
N MET A 254 -38.82 -80.96 -36.38
CA MET A 254 -40.17 -81.19 -36.91
C MET A 254 -40.18 -82.21 -38.04
N MET A 255 -39.19 -82.17 -38.95
CA MET A 255 -39.04 -83.16 -40.02
C MET A 255 -38.72 -84.55 -39.47
N PHE A 256 -37.87 -84.65 -38.44
CA PHE A 256 -37.60 -85.89 -37.73
C PHE A 256 -38.86 -86.44 -37.02
N GLN A 257 -39.65 -85.58 -36.37
CA GLN A 257 -40.94 -85.95 -35.79
C GLN A 257 -41.92 -86.45 -36.86
N PHE A 258 -42.04 -85.73 -37.98
CA PHE A 258 -42.95 -86.10 -39.07
C PHE A 258 -42.57 -87.46 -39.70
N HIS A 259 -41.28 -87.72 -39.92
CA HIS A 259 -40.82 -89.02 -40.43
C HIS A 259 -41.07 -90.15 -39.43
N ARG A 260 -40.96 -89.87 -38.12
CA ARG A 260 -41.22 -90.84 -37.05
C ARG A 260 -42.72 -91.12 -36.90
N ASP A 261 -43.58 -90.13 -37.15
CA ASP A 261 -45.04 -90.27 -37.03
C ASP A 261 -45.69 -90.89 -38.30
N LEU A 262 -44.95 -90.99 -39.42
CA LEU A 262 -45.40 -91.58 -40.69
C LEU A 262 -44.92 -93.01 -41.00
N GLY A 263 -44.16 -93.67 -40.11
CA GLY A 263 -43.90 -95.12 -40.18
C GLY A 263 -44.50 -95.83 -38.96
N THR A 264 -45.32 -96.89 -38.97
CA THR A 264 -45.66 -98.01 -39.89
C THR A 264 -45.05 -98.05 -41.27
#